data_AF-A0A951JGC4-F1
#
_entry.id   AF-A0A951JGC4-F1
#
_cell.length_a   1.000
_cell.length_b   1.000
_cell.length_c   1.000
_cell.angle_alpha   90.00
_cell.angle_beta   90.00
_cell.angle_gamma   90.00
#
_symmetry.space_group_name_H-M   'P 1'
#
loop_
_entity.id
_entity.type
_entity.pdbx_description
1 polymer ?
#
loop_
_entity_poly.entity_id
_entity_poly.type
_entity_poly.pdbx_seq_one_letter_code
_entity_poly.pdbx_strand_id
1 'polypeptide(L)' 'MQLESAHFMRTGDLVRHAGGRTGTVVEAMTLWATVRWDDGGADEEVEQLDPRIVVVERATRD' A
#
# COMPACT_ATOMS: atom_id res chain seq x y z
N MET A 1 -12.84 -18.85 -10.77
CA MET A 1 -11.98 -18.50 -9.62
C MET A 1 -11.29 -17.20 -10.00
N GLN A 2 -11.90 -16.08 -9.64
CA GLN A 2 -11.34 -14.76 -9.92
C GLN A 2 -10.13 -14.62 -8.99
N LEU A 3 -8.93 -14.38 -9.51
CA LEU A 3 -7.83 -13.91 -8.68
C LEU A 3 -8.28 -12.54 -8.16
N GLU A 4 -9.05 -12.52 -7.07
CA GLU A 4 -9.00 -11.39 -6.17
C GLU A 4 -7.54 -11.37 -5.69
N SER A 5 -6.71 -10.63 -6.40
CA SER A 5 -5.30 -10.48 -6.08
C SER A 5 -5.17 -9.97 -4.66
N ALA A 6 -5.00 -10.91 -3.73
CA ALA A 6 -4.66 -10.64 -2.34
C ALA A 6 -3.27 -9.97 -2.21
N HIS A 7 -2.57 -9.75 -3.33
CA HIS A 7 -1.24 -9.17 -3.40
C HIS A 7 -1.20 -7.70 -3.88
N PHE A 8 -2.30 -7.13 -4.38
CA PHE A 8 -2.32 -5.70 -4.75
C PHE A 8 -2.77 -4.84 -3.57
N MET A 9 -2.05 -3.74 -3.33
CA MET A 9 -2.48 -2.64 -2.47
C MET A 9 -3.75 -2.01 -3.04
N ARG A 10 -4.61 -1.53 -2.14
CA ARG A 10 -5.83 -0.80 -2.44
C ARG A 10 -5.78 0.55 -1.75
N THR A 11 -6.42 1.56 -2.33
CA THR A 11 -6.62 2.84 -1.63
C THR A 11 -7.27 2.59 -0.27
N GLY A 12 -6.71 3.21 0.76
CA GLY A 12 -7.09 3.05 2.16
C GLY A 12 -6.37 1.93 2.91
N ASP A 13 -5.62 1.06 2.23
CA ASP A 13 -4.82 0.04 2.92
C ASP A 13 -3.75 0.72 3.79
N LEU A 14 -3.53 0.18 4.99
CA LEU A 14 -2.36 0.52 5.81
C LEU A 14 -1.21 -0.40 5.42
N VAL A 15 -0.06 0.20 5.16
CA VAL A 15 1.16 -0.50 4.77
C VAL A 15 2.29 -0.22 5.74
N ARG A 16 3.26 -1.13 5.77
CA ARG A 16 4.51 -0.97 6.50
C ARG A 16 5.69 -1.25 5.59
N HIS A 17 6.64 -0.33 5.55
CA HIS A 17 7.93 -0.51 4.88
C HIS A 17 8.91 -1.27 5.78
N ALA A 18 9.83 -2.05 5.20
CA ALA A 18 10.85 -2.81 5.93
C ALA A 18 11.75 -1.94 6.83
N GLY A 19 11.89 -0.65 6.50
CA GLY A 19 12.57 0.35 7.33
C GLY A 19 11.79 0.85 8.54
N GLY A 20 10.60 0.29 8.82
CA GLY A 20 9.79 0.61 10.00
C GLY A 20 8.78 1.75 9.83
N ARG A 21 8.74 2.40 8.66
CA ARG A 21 7.74 3.44 8.33
C ARG A 21 6.36 2.81 8.12
N THR A 22 5.32 3.47 8.61
CA THR A 22 3.91 3.14 8.33
C THR A 22 3.28 4.24 7.49
N GLY A 23 2.28 3.87 6.70
CA GLY A 23 1.58 4.81 5.85
C GLY A 23 0.27 4.25 5.31
N THR A 24 -0.51 5.13 4.69
CA THR A 24 -1.79 4.79 4.06
C THR A 24 -1.66 4.92 2.55
N VAL A 25 -2.17 3.92 1.82
CA VAL A 25 -2.25 3.98 0.35
C VAL A 25 -3.33 5.00 -0.04
N VAL A 26 -2.95 6.05 -0.78
CA VAL A 26 -3.88 7.10 -1.22
C VAL A 26 -4.29 6.95 -2.68
N GLU A 27 -3.51 6.21 -3.47
CA GLU A 27 -3.82 5.86 -4.86
C GLU A 27 -3.28 4.47 -5.16
N ALA A 28 -4.03 3.66 -5.92
CA ALA A 28 -3.63 2.31 -6.29
C ALA A 28 -3.87 2.04 -7.78
N MET A 29 -2.80 1.76 -8.51
CA MET A 29 -2.80 1.38 -9.92
C MET A 29 -2.31 -0.07 -10.08
N THR A 30 -2.37 -0.60 -11.30
CA THR A 30 -2.00 -1.99 -11.59
C THR A 30 -0.56 -2.34 -11.21
N LEU A 31 0.38 -1.41 -11.37
CA LEU A 31 1.82 -1.67 -11.18
C LEU A 31 2.43 -0.92 -10.00
N TRP A 32 1.82 0.18 -9.58
CA TRP A 32 2.30 1.04 -8.52
C TRP A 32 1.15 1.52 -7.63
N ALA A 33 1.48 2.06 -6.46
CA ALA A 33 0.57 2.74 -5.56
C ALA A 33 1.27 3.98 -4.99
N THR A 34 0.49 4.99 -4.61
CA THR A 34 1.01 6.15 -3.87
C THR A 34 0.72 5.95 -2.40
N VAL A 35 1.75 6.05 -1.55
CA VAL A 35 1.65 5.92 -0.10
C VAL A 35 1.92 7.27 0.55
N ARG A 36 0.99 7.69 1.41
CA ARG A 36 1.21 8.77 2.36
C ARG A 36 1.79 8.19 3.64
N TRP A 37 3.05 8.51 3.92
CA TRP A 37 3.75 8.02 5.11
C TRP A 37 3.43 8.88 6.35
N ASP A 38 3.36 8.23 7.50
CA ASP A 38 3.00 8.89 8.78
C ASP A 38 4.13 9.76 9.36
N ASP A 39 5.33 9.69 8.79
CA ASP A 39 6.49 10.48 9.21
C ASP A 39 6.43 11.96 8.74
N GLY A 40 5.35 12.35 8.08
CA GLY A 40 5.15 13.70 7.55
C GLY A 40 5.97 14.00 6.30
N GLY A 41 6.59 12.97 5.71
CA GLY A 41 7.24 13.05 4.40
C GLY A 41 6.23 13.30 3.27
N ALA A 42 6.77 13.58 2.08
CA ALA A 42 5.95 13.63 0.87
C ALA A 42 5.36 12.25 0.56
N ASP A 43 4.22 12.25 -0.14
CA ASP A 43 3.62 11.04 -0.70
C ASP A 43 4.62 10.39 -1.67
N GLU A 44 4.75 9.05 -1.63
CA GLU A 44 5.76 8.29 -2.36
C GLU A 44 5.11 7.24 -3.27
N GLU A 45 5.56 7.13 -4.52
CA GLU A 45 5.17 6.05 -5.42
C GLU A 45 5.95 4.78 -5.07
N VAL A 46 5.24 3.67 -4.93
CA VAL A 46 5.82 2.37 -4.58
C VAL A 46 5.32 1.28 -5.50
N GLU A 47 6.18 0.33 -5.83
CA GLU A 47 5.81 -0.80 -6.70
C GLU A 47 4.88 -1.78 -5.95
N GLN A 48 3.86 -2.26 -6.64
CA GLN A 48 2.88 -3.21 -6.10
C GLN A 48 3.49 -4.54 -5.64
N LEU A 49 4.64 -4.90 -6.20
CA LEU A 49 5.34 -6.15 -5.92
C LEU A 49 6.63 -5.95 -5.12
N ASP A 50 6.89 -4.74 -4.60
CA ASP A 50 8.07 -4.51 -3.76
C ASP A 50 7.94 -5.33 -2.47
N PRO A 51 8.80 -6.33 -2.23
CA PRO A 51 8.70 -7.19 -1.05
C PRO A 51 9.01 -6.45 0.26
N ARG A 52 9.53 -5.22 0.18
CA ARG A 52 9.79 -4.38 1.35
C ARG A 52 8.54 -3.68 1.87
N ILE A 53 7.44 -3.71 1.13
CA ILE A 53 6.18 -3.07 1.53
C ILE A 53 5.12 -4.15 1.68
N VAL A 54 4.55 -4.20 2.86
CA VAL A 54 3.49 -5.17 3.18
C VAL A 54 2.26 -4.46 3.65
N VAL A 55 1.11 -4.93 3.19
CA VAL A 55 -0.19 -4.49 3.71
C VAL A 55 -0.39 -5.10 5.09
N VAL A 56 -0.54 -4.25 6.10
CA VAL A 56 -0.74 -4.65 7.49
C VAL A 56 -2.21 -4.61 7.90
N GLU A 57 -2.99 -3.74 7.27
CA GLU A 57 -4.44 -3.68 7.42
C GLU A 57 -5.08 -3.37 6.08
N ARG A 58 -6.16 -4.09 5.76
CA ARG A 58 -6.92 -3.89 4.52
C ARG A 58 -8.01 -2.88 4.77
N ALA A 59 -8.20 -1.96 3.82
CA ALA A 59 -9.38 -1.13 3.80
C ALA A 59 -10.63 -2.03 3.78
N THR A 60 -11.55 -1.80 4.71
CA THR A 60 -12.86 -2.47 4.69
C THR A 60 -13.61 -1.98 3.45
N ARG A 61 -14.10 -2.93 2.64
CA ARG A 61 -15.09 -2.60 1.59
C ARG A 61 -16.39 -2.23 2.31
N ASP A 62 -16.76 -0.96 2.28
CA ASP A 62 -18.17 -0.56 2.41
C ASP A 62 -18.95 -0.92 1.14
#